data_AF-A0A495PT76-F1
#
_entry.id   AF-A0A495PT76-F1
#
_cell.length_a   1.000
_cell.length_b   1.000
_cell.length_c   1.000
_cell.angle_alpha   90.00
_cell.angle_beta   90.00
_cell.angle_gamma   90.00
#
_symmetry.space_group_name_H-M   'P 1'
#
loop_
_entity.id
_entity.type
_entity.pdbx_description
1 polymer ?
#
loop_
_entity_poly.entity_id
_entity_poly.type
_entity_poly.pdbx_seq_one_letter_code
_entity_poly.pdbx_strand_id
1 'polypeptide(L)' 'MAKKSVASLQTGSKRLSKAVKMVKSPKTGSYTFVESIMAPEMVNDFLAKK' A
#
# COMPACT_ATOMS: atom_id res chain seq x y z
N MET A 1 41.01 1.31 -23.66
CA MET A 1 39.60 1.74 -23.51
C MET A 1 38.97 0.90 -22.40
N ALA A 2 38.87 1.44 -21.18
CA ALA A 2 38.34 0.71 -20.04
C ALA A 2 36.81 0.67 -20.13
N LYS A 3 36.22 -0.52 -20.16
CA LYS A 3 34.77 -0.70 -20.05
C LYS A 3 34.36 -0.25 -18.64
N LYS A 4 33.92 1.01 -18.51
CA LYS A 4 33.26 1.47 -17.30
C LYS A 4 31.91 0.76 -17.25
N SER A 5 31.81 -0.29 -16.44
CA SER A 5 30.53 -0.91 -16.12
C SER A 5 29.68 0.14 -15.41
N VAL A 6 28.65 0.62 -16.09
CA VAL A 6 27.65 1.51 -15.49
C VAL A 6 26.71 0.62 -14.68
N ALA A 7 26.80 0.70 -13.35
CA ALA A 7 25.84 0.04 -12.47
C ALA A 7 24.50 0.77 -12.59
N SER A 8 23.48 0.13 -13.18
CA SER A 8 22.12 0.65 -13.18
C SER A 8 21.51 0.49 -11.79
N LEU A 9 20.94 1.55 -11.20
CA LEU A 9 20.05 1.41 -10.06
C LEU A 9 18.79 0.66 -10.52
N GLN A 10 18.46 -0.47 -9.88
CA GLN A 10 17.16 -1.10 -10.08
C GLN A 10 16.06 -0.21 -9.49
N THR A 11 15.53 0.68 -10.31
CA THR A 11 14.33 1.48 -10.01
C THR A 11 13.10 0.59 -10.18
N GLY A 12 12.84 -0.24 -9.18
CA GLY A 12 11.74 -1.22 -9.22
C GLY A 12 11.51 -1.94 -7.90
N SER A 13 11.84 -1.31 -6.76
CA SER A 13 11.51 -1.89 -5.45
C SER A 13 10.01 -2.15 -5.39
N LYS A 14 9.62 -3.37 -4.99
CA LYS A 14 8.22 -3.72 -4.74
C LYS A 14 7.72 -2.86 -3.58
N ARG A 15 7.19 -1.69 -3.92
CA ARG A 15 6.60 -0.75 -2.98
C ARG A 15 5.32 -1.39 -2.46
N LEU A 16 5.21 -1.49 -1.15
CA LEU A 16 3.98 -1.89 -0.48
C LEU A 16 3.41 -0.67 0.23
N SER A 17 2.09 -0.52 0.17
CA SER A 17 1.35 0.56 0.79
C SER A 17 0.52 0.01 1.94
N LYS A 18 0.59 0.67 3.10
CA LYS A 18 -0.31 0.40 4.22
C LYS A 18 -1.59 1.20 4.02
N ALA A 19 -2.69 0.52 3.74
CA ALA A 19 -4.01 1.14 3.61
C ALA A 19 -4.76 1.02 4.94
N VAL A 20 -5.27 2.14 5.44
CA VAL A 20 -6.04 2.20 6.69
C VAL A 20 -7.44 2.71 6.38
N LYS A 21 -8.46 1.94 6.75
CA LYS A 21 -9.86 2.34 6.59
C LYS A 21 -10.57 2.40 7.94
N MET A 22 -11.51 3.34 8.03
CA MET A 22 -12.35 3.54 9.21
C MET A 22 -13.65 2.76 9.02
N VAL A 23 -13.95 1.82 9.91
CA VAL A 23 -15.16 1.00 9.88
C VAL A 23 -16.01 1.33 11.09
N LYS A 24 -17.32 1.54 10.87
CA LYS A 24 -18.26 1.79 11.95
C LYS A 24 -18.71 0.47 12.56
N SER A 25 -18.53 0.32 13.87
CA SER A 25 -19.02 -0.83 14.64
C SER A 25 -20.56 -0.84 14.62
N PRO A 26 -21.20 -1.92 14.14
CA PRO A 26 -22.65 -2.01 14.14
C PRO A 26 -23.24 -2.12 15.55
N LYS A 27 -22.45 -2.59 16.53
CA LYS A 27 -22.88 -2.80 17.91
C LYS A 27 -22.85 -1.51 18.74
N THR A 28 -21.81 -0.70 18.58
CA THR A 28 -21.55 0.45 19.46
C THR A 28 -21.57 1.79 18.75
N GLY A 29 -21.65 1.81 17.41
CA GLY A 29 -21.57 3.03 16.61
C GLY A 29 -20.19 3.70 16.59
N SER A 30 -19.23 3.19 17.37
CA SER A 30 -17.85 3.65 17.42
C SER A 30 -17.12 3.32 16.13
N TYR A 31 -16.12 4.11 15.78
CA TYR A 31 -15.27 3.82 14.63
C TYR A 31 -13.99 3.11 15.04
N THR A 32 -13.62 2.08 14.29
CA THR A 32 -12.38 1.34 14.43
C THR A 32 -11.57 1.43 13.15
N PHE A 33 -10.24 1.37 13.27
CA PHE A 33 -9.36 1.37 12.12
C PHE A 33 -9.00 -0.07 11.75
N VAL A 34 -9.13 -0.39 10.47
CA VAL A 34 -8.68 -1.66 9.88
C VAL A 34 -7.55 -1.35 8.92
N GLU A 35 -6.40 -1.99 9.14
CA GLU A 35 -5.19 -1.81 8.35
C GLU A 35 -4.83 -3.06 7.55
N SER A 36 -4.30 -2.86 6.35
CA SER A 36 -3.78 -3.93 5.51
C SER A 36 -2.60 -3.43 4.67
N ILE A 37 -1.58 -4.27 4.50
CA ILE A 37 -0.42 -4.00 3.66
C ILE A 37 -0.66 -4.64 2.30
N MET A 38 -0.66 -3.85 1.23
CA MET A 38 -1.00 -4.29 -0.13
C MET A 38 -0.19 -3.55 -1.19
N ALA A 39 -0.31 -4.00 -2.43
CA ALA A 39 0.28 -3.29 -3.56
C ALA A 39 -0.44 -1.94 -3.79
N PRO A 40 0.27 -0.86 -4.21
CA PRO A 40 -0.28 0.48 -4.36
C PRO A 40 -1.51 0.55 -5.27
N GLU A 41 -1.58 -0.33 -6.28
CA GLU A 41 -2.65 -0.37 -7.27
C GLU A 41 -3.98 -0.84 -6.66
N MET A 42 -3.91 -1.67 -5.61
CA MET A 42 -5.09 -2.25 -4.93
C MET A 42 -5.65 -1.36 -3.82
N VAL A 43 -4.98 -0.26 -3.47
CA VAL A 43 -5.37 0.60 -2.35
C VAL A 43 -6.73 1.24 -2.58
N ASN A 44 -7.01 1.69 -3.81
CA ASN A 44 -8.28 2.36 -4.14
C ASN A 44 -9.47 1.42 -3.99
N ASP A 45 -9.34 0.17 -4.45
CA ASP A 45 -10.37 -0.86 -4.33
C ASP A 45 -10.64 -1.22 -2.86
N PHE A 46 -9.58 -1.27 -2.04
CA PHE A 46 -9.70 -1.52 -0.61
C PHE A 46 -10.47 -0.40 0.11
N LEU A 47 -10.21 0.87 -0.24
CA LEU A 47 -10.86 2.03 0.37
C LEU A 47 -12.31 2.22 -0.11
N ALA A 48 -12.64 1.82 -1.35
CA ALA A 48 -13.99 1.90 -1.89
C ALA A 48 -14.96 0.90 -1.22
N LYS A 49 -14.45 -0.15 -0.57
CA LYS A 49 -15.25 -1.19 0.07
C LYS A 49 -15.83 -0.71 1.41
N LYS A 50 -17.13 -0.38 1.39
CA LYS A 50 -17.92 0.00 2.58
C LYS A 50 -17.96 -1.09 3.66
#